data_AF-A0A943Y324-F1
#
_entry.id   AF-A0A943Y324-F1
#
_cell.length_a   1.000
_cell.length_b   1.000
_cell.length_c   1.000
_cell.angle_alpha   90.00
_cell.angle_beta   90.00
_cell.angle_gamma   90.00
#
_symmetry.space_group_name_H-M   'P 1'
#
loop_
_entity.id
_entity.type
_entity.pdbx_description
1 polymer ?
#
loop_
_entity_poly.entity_id
_entity_poly.type
_entity_poly.pdbx_seq_one_letter_code
_entity_poly.pdbx_strand_id
1 'polypeptide(L)'
;MVKALKIEIFLLCMIVLIGLAVRSRRSLFSSTQQLLFSMLGYTSAAYIFFDMIWTLSDGVNTPVGITANWIPNAVSFSLFAIACLIWFFYSETMQGSRLLTTPYRVVLLTLPTALVVVPAFTSCWTNAMFYIDAQGVYRRGFAYMIQPIVSYCYVIYTPLHAFIQARKVESLQKKRPFIAP
;
A
#
# COMPACT_ATOMS: atom_id res chain seq x y z
N MET A 1 -10.18 16.41 21.23
CA MET A 1 -11.02 16.48 20.00
C MET A 1 -10.33 15.90 18.78
N VAL A 2 -9.12 16.33 18.40
CA VAL A 2 -8.43 15.85 17.19
C VAL A 2 -8.23 14.32 17.15
N LYS A 3 -7.85 13.70 18.28
CA LYS A 3 -7.70 12.23 18.36
C LYS A 3 -9.03 11.47 18.18
N ALA A 4 -10.12 11.98 18.74
CA ALA A 4 -11.45 11.34 18.62
C ALA A 4 -11.94 11.38 17.17
N LEU A 5 -11.82 12.52 16.50
CA LEU A 5 -12.18 12.67 15.09
C LEU A 5 -11.34 11.74 14.19
N LYS A 6 -10.03 11.60 14.47
CA LYS A 6 -9.16 10.69 13.72
C LYS A 6 -9.61 9.23 13.84
N ILE A 7 -10.04 8.81 15.04
CA ILE A 7 -10.56 7.47 15.29
C ILE A 7 -11.89 7.22 14.57
N GLU A 8 -12.81 8.18 14.59
CA GLU A 8 -14.10 8.07 13.88
C GLU A 8 -13.90 7.90 12.37
N ILE A 9 -13.01 8.71 11.77
CA ILE A 9 -12.66 8.60 10.35
C ILE A 9 -12.07 7.21 10.04
N PHE A 10 -11.18 6.70 10.90
CA PHE A 10 -10.57 5.39 10.73
C PHE A 10 -11.57 4.24 10.79
N LEU A 11 -12.51 4.30 11.73
CA LEU A 11 -13.59 3.31 11.83
C LEU A 11 -14.48 3.32 10.59
N LEU A 12 -14.88 4.50 10.11
CA LEU A 12 -15.68 4.63 8.89
C LEU A 12 -14.92 4.08 7.67
N CYS A 13 -13.65 4.43 7.48
CA CYS A 13 -12.84 3.89 6.39
C CYS A 13 -12.72 2.36 6.46
N MET A 14 -12.51 1.81 7.65
CA MET A 14 -12.41 0.36 7.84
C MET A 14 -13.71 -0.36 7.45
N ILE A 15 -14.86 0.13 7.92
CA ILE A 15 -16.18 -0.42 7.59
C ILE A 15 -16.42 -0.38 6.08
N VAL A 16 -16.13 0.76 5.43
CA VAL A 16 -16.29 0.92 3.99
C VAL A 16 -15.37 -0.03 3.23
N LEU A 17 -14.09 -0.13 3.59
CA LEU A 17 -13.12 -1.01 2.92
C LEU A 17 -13.50 -2.49 3.07
N ILE A 18 -13.93 -2.92 4.26
CA ILE A 18 -14.38 -4.30 4.49
C ILE A 18 -15.67 -4.57 3.69
N GLY A 19 -16.63 -3.64 3.70
CA GLY A 19 -17.87 -3.76 2.93
C GLY A 19 -17.61 -3.87 1.43
N LEU A 20 -16.72 -3.04 0.89
CA LEU A 20 -16.27 -3.10 -0.50
C LEU A 20 -15.55 -4.42 -0.81
N ALA A 21 -14.67 -4.89 0.06
CA ALA A 21 -13.96 -6.15 -0.10
C ALA A 21 -14.93 -7.35 -0.14
N VAL A 22 -15.93 -7.38 0.73
CA VAL A 22 -16.96 -8.44 0.77
C VAL A 22 -17.84 -8.38 -0.48
N ARG A 23 -18.28 -7.18 -0.89
CA ARG A 23 -19.11 -7.01 -2.08
C ARG A 23 -18.36 -7.36 -3.37
N SER A 24 -17.05 -7.10 -3.43
CA SER A 24 -16.23 -7.39 -4.61
C SER A 24 -16.20 -8.87 -4.98
N ARG A 25 -16.32 -9.77 -3.99
CA ARG A 25 -16.38 -11.23 -4.19
C ARG A 25 -17.67 -11.71 -4.85
N ARG A 26 -18.67 -10.84 -4.99
CA ARG A 26 -19.95 -11.11 -5.67
C ARG A 26 -20.03 -10.49 -7.07
N SER A 27 -18.97 -9.82 -7.55
CA SER A 27 -18.96 -9.13 -8.84
C SER A 27 -18.70 -10.08 -10.01
N LEU A 28 -18.92 -9.61 -11.25
CA LEU A 28 -18.69 -10.33 -12.52
C LEU A 28 -17.22 -10.31 -12.99
N PHE A 29 -16.28 -9.77 -12.19
CA PHE A 29 -14.86 -9.67 -12.55
C PHE A 29 -14.16 -11.04 -12.60
N SER A 30 -13.01 -11.12 -13.28
CA SER A 30 -12.16 -12.31 -13.23
C SER A 30 -11.74 -12.65 -11.79
N SER A 31 -11.73 -13.94 -11.43
CA SER A 31 -11.44 -14.42 -10.08
C SER A 31 -10.14 -13.87 -9.48
N THR A 32 -9.12 -13.62 -10.32
CA THR A 32 -7.83 -13.04 -9.88
C THR A 32 -7.96 -11.55 -9.54
N GLN A 33 -8.68 -10.77 -10.35
CA GLN A 33 -8.89 -9.33 -10.09
C GLN A 33 -9.72 -9.10 -8.83
N GLN A 34 -10.73 -9.95 -8.59
CA GLN A 34 -11.52 -9.93 -7.35
C GLN A 34 -10.66 -10.22 -6.12
N LEU A 35 -9.78 -11.23 -6.20
CA LEU A 35 -8.89 -11.59 -5.11
C LEU A 35 -7.95 -10.42 -4.77
N LEU A 36 -7.33 -9.80 -5.78
CA LEU A 36 -6.41 -8.67 -5.59
C LEU A 36 -7.12 -7.44 -5.02
N PHE A 37 -8.32 -7.11 -5.50
CA PHE A 37 -9.11 -6.00 -4.95
C PHE A 37 -9.53 -6.27 -3.50
N SER A 38 -9.95 -7.50 -3.19
CA SER A 38 -10.29 -7.91 -1.83
C SER A 38 -9.08 -7.86 -0.90
N MET A 39 -7.92 -8.35 -1.35
CA MET A 39 -6.65 -8.29 -0.60
C MET A 39 -6.21 -6.86 -0.34
N LEU A 40 -6.37 -5.95 -1.32
CA LEU A 40 -6.07 -4.53 -1.13
C LEU A 40 -6.94 -3.92 -0.04
N GLY A 41 -8.25 -4.20 -0.08
CA GLY A 41 -9.21 -3.72 0.91
C GLY A 41 -8.87 -4.20 2.33
N TYR A 42 -8.57 -5.49 2.49
CA TYR A 42 -8.18 -6.06 3.79
C TYR A 42 -6.83 -5.53 4.29
N THR A 43 -5.82 -5.42 3.42
CA THR A 43 -4.50 -4.90 3.79
C THR A 43 -4.58 -3.43 4.21
N SER A 44 -5.40 -2.63 3.50
CA SER A 44 -5.64 -1.23 3.85
C SER A 44 -6.43 -1.07 5.15
N ALA A 45 -7.42 -1.95 5.40
CA ALA A 45 -8.15 -1.98 6.67
C ALA A 45 -7.22 -2.36 7.84
N ALA A 46 -6.35 -3.35 7.65
CA ALA A 46 -5.34 -3.72 8.64
C ALA A 46 -4.37 -2.56 8.91
N TYR A 47 -3.89 -1.87 7.86
CA TYR A 47 -3.06 -0.67 8.01
C TYR A 47 -3.73 0.39 8.89
N ILE A 48 -4.99 0.72 8.60
CA ILE A 48 -5.76 1.71 9.38
C ILE A 48 -5.92 1.27 10.83
N PHE A 49 -6.13 -0.02 11.09
CA PHE A 49 -6.23 -0.57 12.44
C PHE A 49 -4.92 -0.39 13.23
N PHE A 50 -3.76 -0.70 12.63
CA PHE A 50 -2.47 -0.53 13.29
C PHE A 50 -2.10 0.96 13.46
N ASP A 51 -2.47 1.85 12.53
CA ASP A 51 -2.31 3.31 12.69
C ASP A 51 -3.19 3.87 13.81
N MET A 52 -4.39 3.31 14.00
CA MET A 52 -5.27 3.64 15.12
C MET A 52 -4.64 3.26 16.46
N ILE A 53 -4.07 2.04 16.57
CA ILE A 53 -3.36 1.58 17.78
C ILE A 53 -2.19 2.52 18.10
N TRP A 54 -1.39 2.87 17.09
CA TRP A 54 -0.30 3.83 17.26
C TRP A 54 -0.80 5.21 17.74
N THR A 55 -1.85 5.75 17.12
CA THR A 55 -2.44 7.05 17.48
C THR A 55 -2.96 7.10 18.92
N LEU A 56 -3.52 5.98 19.40
CA LEU A 56 -4.01 5.84 20.78
C LEU A 56 -2.86 5.80 21.79
N SER A 57 -1.73 5.20 21.41
CA SER A 57 -0.57 5.00 22.26
C SER A 57 0.45 6.17 22.20
N ASP A 58 0.30 7.07 21.22
CA ASP A 58 1.08 8.30 21.11
C ASP A 58 0.79 9.26 22.29
N GLY A 59 1.80 9.54 23.13
CA GLY A 59 1.69 10.41 24.30
C GLY A 59 1.44 9.71 25.65
N VAL A 60 1.46 8.37 25.70
CA VAL A 60 1.44 7.62 26.97
C VAL A 60 2.90 7.41 27.45
N ASN A 61 3.33 8.17 28.46
CA ASN A 61 4.69 8.14 29.03
C ASN A 61 4.96 6.92 29.94
N THR A 62 4.50 5.73 29.56
CA THR A 62 4.86 4.51 30.27
C THR A 62 6.03 3.83 29.55
N PRO A 63 6.98 3.20 30.28
CA PRO A 63 8.08 2.44 29.65
C PRO A 63 7.57 1.36 28.68
N VAL A 64 6.37 0.83 28.96
CA VAL A 64 5.64 -0.12 28.13
C VAL A 64 5.09 0.53 26.85
N GLY A 65 4.69 1.80 26.90
CA GLY A 65 4.24 2.57 25.73
C GLY A 65 5.37 2.82 24.72
N ILE A 66 6.62 2.94 25.16
CA ILE A 66 7.79 3.16 24.30
C ILE A 66 8.09 1.92 23.44
N THR A 67 8.18 0.74 24.06
CA THR A 67 8.39 -0.53 23.31
C THR A 67 7.12 -1.00 22.59
N ALA A 68 5.93 -0.74 23.13
CA ALA A 68 4.67 -1.09 22.48
C ALA A 68 4.36 -0.24 21.23
N ASN A 69 4.93 0.96 21.08
CA ASN A 69 4.69 1.82 19.93
C ASN A 69 5.48 1.45 18.66
N TRP A 70 6.57 0.69 18.79
CA TRP A 70 7.37 0.29 17.63
C TRP A 70 6.64 -0.76 16.76
N ILE A 71 5.98 -1.75 17.37
CA ILE A 71 5.33 -2.85 16.63
C ILE A 71 4.22 -2.32 15.71
N PRO A 72 3.25 -1.53 16.19
CA PRO A 72 2.20 -0.96 15.34
C PRO A 72 2.79 -0.11 14.22
N ASN A 73 3.85 0.66 14.49
CA ASN A 73 4.53 1.43 13.45
C ASN A 73 5.16 0.53 12.38
N ALA A 74 6.03 -0.40 12.76
CA ALA A 74 6.69 -1.31 11.82
C ALA A 74 5.67 -2.04 10.93
N VAL A 75 4.58 -2.49 11.55
CA VAL A 75 3.48 -3.16 10.85
C VAL A 75 2.73 -2.20 9.93
N SER A 76 2.41 -0.98 10.35
CA SER A 76 1.75 0.03 9.51
C SER A 76 2.61 0.41 8.28
N PHE A 77 3.90 0.66 8.46
CA PHE A 77 4.83 0.94 7.35
C PHE A 77 4.86 -0.21 6.34
N SER A 78 4.90 -1.45 6.84
CA SER A 78 4.93 -2.65 6.02
C SER A 78 3.61 -2.88 5.28
N LEU A 79 2.48 -2.77 5.97
CA LEU A 79 1.15 -2.94 5.38
C LEU A 79 0.87 -1.88 4.31
N PHE A 80 1.34 -0.64 4.49
CA PHE A 80 1.22 0.39 3.47
C PHE A 80 2.01 0.03 2.20
N ALA A 81 3.26 -0.41 2.35
CA ALA A 81 4.09 -0.81 1.21
C ALA A 81 3.51 -2.03 0.48
N ILE A 82 2.96 -3.00 1.23
CA ILE A 82 2.27 -4.18 0.68
C ILE A 82 0.98 -3.76 -0.04
N ALA A 83 0.19 -2.85 0.52
CA ALA A 83 -1.01 -2.32 -0.13
C ALA A 83 -0.69 -1.65 -1.47
N CYS A 84 0.37 -0.84 -1.53
CA CYS A 84 0.85 -0.24 -2.79
C CYS A 84 1.27 -1.29 -3.83
N LEU A 85 1.93 -2.37 -3.39
CA LEU A 85 2.31 -3.48 -4.28
C LEU A 85 1.07 -4.23 -4.81
N ILE A 86 0.10 -4.52 -3.94
CA ILE A 86 -1.16 -5.16 -4.34
C ILE A 86 -1.93 -4.27 -5.33
N TRP A 87 -1.97 -2.96 -5.10
CA TRP A 87 -2.57 -2.00 -6.04
C TRP A 87 -1.89 -2.04 -7.42
N PHE A 88 -0.55 -2.10 -7.43
CA PHE A 88 0.22 -2.21 -8.66
C PHE A 88 -0.11 -3.51 -9.41
N PHE A 89 -0.11 -4.65 -8.73
CA PHE A 89 -0.49 -5.93 -9.34
C PHE A 89 -1.93 -5.94 -9.84
N TYR A 90 -2.87 -5.37 -9.08
CA TYR A 90 -4.25 -5.20 -9.50
C TYR A 90 -4.34 -4.40 -10.81
N SER A 91 -3.70 -3.23 -10.87
CA SER A 91 -3.67 -2.39 -12.08
C SER A 91 -3.06 -3.10 -13.28
N GLU A 92 -1.95 -3.81 -13.09
CA GLU A 92 -1.29 -4.57 -14.17
C GLU A 92 -2.18 -5.73 -14.68
N THR A 93 -2.88 -6.45 -13.79
CA THR A 93 -3.86 -7.46 -14.20
C THR A 93 -5.08 -6.86 -14.92
N MET A 94 -5.49 -5.64 -14.60
CA MET A 94 -6.56 -4.95 -15.34
C MET A 94 -6.11 -4.49 -16.73
N GLN A 95 -4.85 -4.07 -16.86
CA GLN A 95 -4.26 -3.60 -18.12
C GLN A 95 -3.84 -4.75 -19.06
N GLY A 96 -3.86 -6.00 -18.58
CA GLY A 96 -3.45 -7.17 -19.36
C GLY A 96 -1.96 -7.18 -19.71
N SER A 97 -1.14 -6.53 -18.88
CA SER A 97 0.29 -6.33 -19.11
C SER A 97 1.09 -7.62 -18.94
N ARG A 98 2.15 -7.80 -19.76
CA ARG A 98 3.08 -8.94 -19.69
C ARG A 98 4.07 -8.82 -18.53
N LEU A 99 4.03 -7.76 -17.73
CA LEU A 99 4.95 -7.60 -16.60
C LEU A 99 4.78 -8.70 -15.55
N LEU A 100 3.57 -9.26 -15.41
CA LEU A 100 3.27 -10.34 -14.47
C LEU A 100 3.50 -11.75 -15.04
N THR A 101 3.80 -11.90 -16.33
CA THR A 101 3.98 -13.23 -16.95
C THR A 101 5.38 -13.80 -16.71
N THR A 102 6.35 -12.95 -16.32
CA THR A 102 7.74 -13.37 -16.10
C THR A 102 8.07 -13.31 -14.61
N PRO A 103 8.43 -14.43 -13.96
CA PRO A 103 8.65 -14.48 -12.51
C PRO A 103 9.80 -13.56 -12.05
N TYR A 104 10.87 -13.42 -12.84
CA TYR A 104 11.96 -12.49 -12.54
C TYR A 104 11.50 -11.03 -12.43
N ARG A 105 10.56 -10.59 -13.28
CA ARG A 105 10.03 -9.22 -13.23
C ARG A 105 9.17 -9.01 -11.99
N VAL A 106 8.39 -10.01 -11.60
CA VAL A 106 7.61 -9.99 -10.36
C VAL A 106 8.54 -9.85 -9.15
N VAL A 107 9.64 -10.60 -9.10
CA VAL A 107 10.65 -10.46 -8.03
C VAL A 107 11.28 -9.06 -8.03
N LEU A 108 11.68 -8.54 -9.19
CA LEU A 108 12.22 -7.17 -9.30
C LEU A 108 11.22 -6.11 -8.80
N LEU A 109 9.92 -6.34 -9.03
CA LEU A 109 8.83 -5.46 -8.61
C LEU A 109 8.48 -5.60 -7.13
N THR A 110 8.80 -6.70 -6.45
CA THR A 110 8.60 -6.83 -4.99
C THR A 110 9.81 -6.34 -4.20
N LEU A 111 10.98 -6.18 -4.82
CA LEU A 111 12.20 -5.68 -4.17
C LEU A 111 12.01 -4.31 -3.48
N PRO A 112 11.38 -3.28 -4.10
CA PRO A 112 11.18 -2.00 -3.42
C PRO A 112 10.29 -2.12 -2.17
N THR A 113 9.31 -3.03 -2.16
CA THR A 113 8.51 -3.33 -0.97
C THR A 113 9.38 -3.99 0.10
N ALA A 114 10.25 -4.94 -0.26
CA ALA A 114 11.19 -5.56 0.68
C ALA A 114 12.17 -4.54 1.27
N LEU A 115 12.61 -3.55 0.47
CA LEU A 115 13.43 -2.42 0.91
C LEU A 115 12.70 -1.47 1.88
N VAL A 116 11.39 -1.54 1.99
CA VAL A 116 10.63 -0.81 3.02
C VAL A 116 10.39 -1.69 4.25
N VAL A 117 9.99 -2.94 4.04
CA VAL A 117 9.64 -3.88 5.12
C VAL A 117 10.86 -4.23 5.98
N VAL A 118 11.99 -4.59 5.38
CA VAL A 118 13.18 -5.02 6.14
C VAL A 118 13.73 -3.89 7.03
N PRO A 119 13.90 -2.65 6.52
CA PRO A 119 14.26 -1.51 7.37
C PRO A 119 13.20 -1.14 8.41
N ALA A 120 11.91 -1.33 8.12
CA ALA A 120 10.85 -1.04 9.10
C ALA A 120 10.94 -1.94 10.34
N PHE A 121 11.23 -3.24 10.17
CA PHE A 121 11.40 -4.16 11.29
C PHE A 121 12.76 -3.99 11.99
N THR A 122 13.83 -3.76 11.24
CA THR A 122 15.18 -3.52 11.81
C THR A 122 15.36 -2.12 12.39
N SER A 123 14.36 -1.24 12.25
CA SER A 123 14.37 0.11 12.81
C SER A 123 14.42 0.12 14.34
N CYS A 124 14.04 -0.96 15.01
CA CYS A 124 14.19 -1.10 16.47
C CYS A 124 15.65 -1.04 16.95
N TRP A 125 16.59 -1.45 16.10
CA TRP A 125 18.03 -1.43 16.40
C TRP A 125 18.78 -0.35 15.65
N THR A 126 18.41 -0.10 14.39
CA THR A 126 19.15 0.82 13.52
C THR A 126 18.66 2.26 13.60
N ASN A 127 17.45 2.50 14.13
CA ASN A 127 16.78 3.80 14.12
C ASN A 127 16.67 4.42 12.71
N ALA A 128 16.77 3.60 11.66
CA ALA A 128 16.93 4.05 10.29
C ALA A 128 15.65 4.66 9.72
N MET A 129 14.51 4.00 9.86
CA MET A 129 13.21 4.48 9.36
C MET A 129 12.51 5.38 10.38
N PHE A 130 12.47 4.93 11.62
CA PHE A 130 11.86 5.63 12.74
C PHE A 130 12.47 5.17 14.07
N TYR A 131 12.45 6.05 15.06
CA TYR A 131 12.87 5.72 16.42
C TYR A 131 12.02 6.48 17.42
N ILE A 132 11.96 5.96 18.64
CA ILE A 132 11.23 6.59 19.75
C ILE A 132 12.29 7.11 20.71
N ASP A 133 12.26 8.41 21.01
CA ASP A 133 13.22 8.99 21.93
C ASP A 133 12.94 8.60 23.39
N ALA A 134 13.89 8.88 24.28
CA ALA A 134 13.76 8.57 25.72
C ALA A 134 12.60 9.30 26.40
N GLN A 135 11.99 10.29 25.73
CA GLN A 135 10.82 11.03 26.19
C GLN A 135 9.51 10.42 25.66
N GLY A 136 9.58 9.31 24.93
CA GLY A 136 8.43 8.61 24.36
C GLY A 136 7.88 9.26 23.08
N VAL A 137 8.62 10.20 22.48
CA VAL A 137 8.20 10.92 21.28
C VAL A 137 8.70 10.20 20.03
N TYR A 138 7.80 10.01 19.07
CA TYR A 138 8.13 9.46 17.76
C TYR A 138 9.01 10.44 16.97
N ARG A 139 10.17 9.95 16.51
CA ARG A 139 11.07 10.67 15.61
C ARG A 139 11.28 9.90 14.32
N ARG A 140 11.34 10.67 13.22
CA ARG A 140 11.60 10.13 11.89
C ARG A 140 13.09 9.89 11.73
N GLY A 141 13.45 8.70 11.25
CA GLY A 141 14.83 8.35 10.92
C GLY A 141 15.23 8.88 9.53
N PHE A 142 16.52 8.75 9.20
CA PHE A 142 17.07 9.20 7.92
C PHE A 142 16.43 8.50 6.70
N ALA A 143 16.09 7.22 6.84
CA ALA A 143 15.50 6.40 5.79
C ALA A 143 13.97 6.51 5.68
N TYR A 144 13.31 7.34 6.50
CA TYR A 144 11.86 7.53 6.49
C TYR A 144 11.31 7.83 5.08
N MET A 145 12.05 8.61 4.28
CA MET A 145 11.62 9.04 2.93
C MET A 145 11.59 7.90 1.91
N ILE A 146 12.22 6.76 2.17
CA ILE A 146 12.19 5.61 1.27
C ILE A 146 10.75 5.09 1.10
N GLN A 147 9.99 5.02 2.18
CA GLN A 147 8.61 4.53 2.17
C GLN A 147 7.69 5.38 1.25
N PRO A 148 7.53 6.71 1.43
CA PRO A 148 6.68 7.51 0.57
C PRO A 148 7.17 7.54 -0.88
N ILE A 149 8.49 7.60 -1.14
CA ILE A 149 9.03 7.56 -2.50
C ILE A 149 8.59 6.27 -3.22
N VAL A 150 8.81 5.11 -2.59
CA VAL A 150 8.43 3.81 -3.16
C VAL A 150 6.93 3.73 -3.39
N SER A 151 6.12 4.14 -2.42
CA SER A 151 4.66 4.13 -2.53
C SER A 151 4.14 5.03 -3.66
N TYR A 152 4.66 6.25 -3.78
CA TYR A 152 4.29 7.16 -4.87
C TYR A 152 4.71 6.62 -6.24
N CYS A 153 5.88 5.99 -6.34
CA CYS A 153 6.30 5.37 -7.60
C CYS A 153 5.29 4.31 -8.07
N TYR A 154 4.83 3.42 -7.18
CA TYR A 154 3.81 2.42 -7.56
C TYR A 154 2.49 3.07 -7.94
N VAL A 155 2.01 4.04 -7.17
CA VAL A 155 0.71 4.68 -7.42
C VAL A 155 0.73 5.50 -8.71
N ILE A 156 1.78 6.27 -8.99
CA ILE A 156 1.89 7.14 -10.18
C ILE A 156 2.21 6.34 -11.44
N TYR A 157 2.98 5.26 -11.34
CA TYR A 157 3.29 4.42 -12.50
C TYR A 157 2.03 3.80 -13.11
N THR A 158 1.08 3.34 -12.28
CA THR A 158 -0.13 2.65 -12.76
C THR A 158 -0.99 3.46 -13.74
N PRO A 159 -1.37 4.74 -13.49
CA PRO A 159 -2.10 5.55 -14.45
C PRO A 159 -1.24 5.98 -15.64
N LEU A 160 0.07 6.19 -15.46
CA LEU A 160 0.96 6.56 -16.56
C LEU A 160 1.05 5.42 -17.59
N HIS A 161 1.23 4.19 -17.12
CA HIS A 161 1.28 3.00 -17.96
C HIS A 161 -0.06 2.77 -18.69
N ALA A 162 -1.19 2.92 -17.99
CA ALA A 162 -2.52 2.84 -18.59
C ALA A 162 -2.72 3.89 -19.70
N PHE A 163 -2.28 5.13 -19.47
CA PHE A 163 -2.40 6.21 -20.43
C PHE A 163 -1.58 5.96 -21.70
N ILE A 164 -0.33 5.51 -21.56
CA ILE A 164 0.54 5.15 -22.69
C ILE A 164 -0.08 4.00 -23.49
N GLN A 165 -0.62 2.99 -22.81
CA GLN A 165 -1.27 1.87 -23.47
C GLN A 165 -2.54 2.30 -24.24
N ALA A 166 -3.37 3.18 -23.66
CA ALA A 166 -4.54 3.72 -24.32
C ALA A 166 -4.17 4.49 -25.61
N ARG A 167 -3.15 5.37 -25.54
CA ARG A 167 -2.65 6.10 -26.71
C ARG A 167 -2.11 5.18 -27.81
N LYS A 168 -1.42 4.10 -27.42
CA LYS A 168 -0.90 3.11 -28.38
C LYS A 168 -2.05 2.43 -29.13
N VAL A 169 -3.10 1.99 -28.43
CA VAL A 169 -4.28 1.37 -29.05
C VAL A 169 -5.00 2.36 -29.98
N GLU A 170 -5.21 3.60 -29.54
CA GLU A 170 -5.82 4.67 -30.34
C GLU A 170 -5.03 4.90 -31.65
N SER A 171 -3.69 4.96 -31.57
CA SER A 171 -2.83 5.13 -32.74
C SER A 171 -2.87 3.96 -33.71
N LEU A 172 -3.03 2.73 -33.20
CA LEU A 172 -3.12 1.51 -34.01
C LEU A 172 -4.49 1.40 -34.71
N GLN A 173 -5.57 1.80 -34.03
CA GLN A 173 -6.91 1.84 -34.63
C GLN A 173 -7.00 2.92 -35.72
N LYS A 174 -6.42 4.10 -35.50
CA LYS A 174 -6.36 5.17 -36.52
C LYS A 174 -5.52 4.77 -37.76
N LYS A 175 -4.59 3.81 -37.62
CA LYS A 175 -3.80 3.23 -38.72
C LYS A 175 -4.49 2.06 -39.44
N ARG A 176 -5.61 1.52 -38.93
CA ARG A 176 -6.39 0.42 -39.53
C ARG A 176 -7.78 0.82 -40.11
N PRO A 177 -7.98 1.92 -40.85
CA PRO A 177 -9.27 2.17 -41.50
C PRO A 177 -9.53 1.36 -42.79
N PHE A 178 -8.64 0.47 -43.24
CA PHE A 178 -8.72 -0.12 -44.60
C PHE A 178 -8.75 -1.66 -44.69
N ILE A 179 -9.23 -2.36 -43.66
CA ILE A 179 -9.55 -3.80 -43.79
C ILE A 179 -10.88 -4.06 -43.09
N ALA A 180 -11.97 -3.69 -43.76
CA ALA A 180 -13.28 -4.29 -43.54
C ALA A 180 -13.56 -5.18 -44.78
N PRO A 181 -14.05 -6.42 -44.58
CA PRO A 181 -14.36 -7.35 -45.67
C PRO A 181 -15.53 -6.87 -46.55
#